data_AF-A0A354X5A0-F1
#
_entry.id   AF-A0A354X5A0-F1
#
_cell.length_a   1.000
_cell.length_b   1.000
_cell.length_c   1.000
_cell.angle_alpha   90.00
_cell.angle_beta   90.00
_cell.angle_gamma   90.00
#
_symmetry.space_group_name_H-M   'P 1'
#
loop_
_entity.id
_entity.type
_entity.pdbx_description
1 polymer ?
#
loop_
_entity_poly.entity_id
_entity_poly.type
_entity_poly.pdbx_seq_one_letter_code
_entity_poly.pdbx_strand_id
1 'polypeptide(L)'
;LMCSEFWSGWFDHWGAPHETRSAESLVAGLKEMLDQNISFSLYMTHGGTSFGHWGGANFPNFSPTTTSYDYDAPINEYGRVTPKFFEVRRLLEQYLPQGEQLPPIPDSIPAIAVPEFELNETARLFDNLPDPVASEDIRPMEFFDQGWGSILYR
;
A
#
# COMPACT_ATOMS: atom_id res chain seq x y z
N LEU A 1 -10.79 -18.52 -18.37
CA LEU A 1 -10.18 -17.17 -18.46
C LEU A 1 -9.72 -16.76 -17.08
N MET A 2 -8.74 -15.86 -16.97
CA MET A 2 -8.30 -15.34 -15.68
C MET A 2 -8.02 -13.83 -15.75
N CYS A 3 -8.56 -13.08 -14.79
CA CYS A 3 -8.15 -11.70 -14.51
C CYS A 3 -6.99 -11.73 -13.50
N SER A 4 -5.75 -11.57 -13.96
CA SER A 4 -4.58 -11.68 -13.08
C SER A 4 -4.50 -10.58 -12.03
N GLU A 5 -5.10 -9.42 -12.30
CA GLU A 5 -5.21 -8.30 -11.36
C GLU A 5 -6.57 -7.63 -11.54
N PHE A 6 -7.43 -7.77 -10.54
CA PHE A 6 -8.70 -7.05 -10.47
C PHE A 6 -8.58 -5.92 -9.45
N TRP A 7 -8.44 -4.68 -9.93
CA TRP A 7 -8.12 -3.55 -9.07
C TRP A 7 -9.30 -3.13 -8.16
N SER A 8 -9.17 -3.35 -6.86
CA SER A 8 -10.25 -3.23 -5.85
C SER A 8 -10.46 -1.82 -5.27
N GLY A 9 -9.48 -0.97 -5.50
CA GLY A 9 -9.32 0.36 -4.97
C GLY A 9 -8.19 1.05 -5.74
N TRP A 10 -7.44 1.94 -5.11
CA TRP A 10 -6.27 2.57 -5.73
C TRP A 10 -5.28 3.09 -4.70
N PHE A 11 -4.05 3.34 -5.12
CA PHE A 11 -2.97 3.87 -4.28
C PHE A 11 -2.89 5.40 -4.40
N ASP A 12 -2.34 6.05 -3.38
CA ASP A 12 -2.25 7.51 -3.32
C ASP A 12 -0.88 8.04 -3.75
N HIS A 13 -0.87 9.31 -4.15
CA HIS A 13 0.33 10.11 -4.37
C HIS A 13 0.43 11.24 -3.35
N TRP A 14 1.65 11.60 -2.94
CA TRP A 14 1.86 12.76 -2.08
C TRP A 14 1.32 14.04 -2.74
N GLY A 15 0.48 14.78 -2.01
CA GLY A 15 -0.14 16.02 -2.48
C GLY A 15 -1.42 15.85 -3.31
N ALA A 16 -1.85 14.61 -3.59
CA ALA A 16 -3.12 14.31 -4.23
C ALA A 16 -4.22 13.97 -3.19
N PRO A 17 -5.52 14.06 -3.55
CA PRO A 17 -6.60 13.51 -2.73
C PRO A 17 -6.48 11.99 -2.57
N HIS A 18 -6.94 11.49 -1.42
CA HIS A 18 -7.03 10.05 -1.16
C HIS A 18 -8.02 9.37 -2.12
N GLU A 19 -7.61 8.27 -2.72
CA GLU A 19 -8.40 7.51 -3.68
C GLU A 19 -9.27 6.46 -3.00
N THR A 20 -10.55 6.41 -3.38
CA THR A 20 -11.48 5.36 -2.95
C THR A 20 -12.30 4.84 -4.13
N ARG A 21 -12.77 3.60 -4.05
CA ARG A 21 -13.65 2.96 -5.04
C ARG A 21 -14.82 2.29 -4.35
N SER A 22 -15.99 2.35 -4.98
CA SER A 22 -17.21 1.77 -4.43
C SER A 22 -17.09 0.24 -4.26
N ALA A 23 -17.50 -0.26 -3.09
CA ALA A 23 -17.64 -1.70 -2.86
C ALA A 23 -18.70 -2.33 -3.77
N GLU A 24 -19.74 -1.59 -4.14
CA GLU A 24 -20.82 -2.06 -5.03
C GLU A 24 -20.27 -2.41 -6.42
N SER A 25 -19.47 -1.51 -7.00
CA SER A 25 -18.84 -1.74 -8.31
C SER A 25 -17.88 -2.92 -8.29
N LEU A 26 -17.12 -3.07 -7.20
CA LEU A 26 -16.23 -4.22 -7.01
C LEU A 26 -17.00 -5.54 -6.97
N VAL A 27 -18.06 -5.63 -6.15
CA VAL A 27 -18.88 -6.83 -6.01
C VAL A 27 -19.57 -7.19 -7.32
N ALA A 28 -20.08 -6.20 -8.07
CA ALA A 28 -20.69 -6.44 -9.37
C ALA A 28 -19.70 -7.08 -10.36
N GLY A 29 -18.48 -6.56 -10.47
CA GLY A 29 -17.46 -7.13 -11.36
C GLY A 29 -16.95 -8.50 -10.91
N LEU A 30 -16.78 -8.71 -9.59
CA LEU A 30 -16.46 -10.04 -9.06
C LEU A 30 -17.55 -11.07 -9.39
N LYS A 31 -18.82 -10.68 -9.21
CA LYS A 31 -19.97 -11.54 -9.51
C LYS A 31 -20.00 -11.93 -10.98
N GLU A 32 -19.80 -10.97 -11.89
CA GLU A 32 -19.78 -11.23 -13.33
C GLU A 32 -18.73 -12.29 -13.71
N MET A 33 -17.54 -12.22 -13.11
CA MET A 33 -16.48 -13.21 -13.33
C MET A 33 -16.85 -14.58 -12.74
N LEU A 34 -17.32 -14.60 -11.50
CA LEU A 34 -17.66 -15.83 -10.78
C LEU A 34 -18.82 -16.59 -11.45
N ASP A 35 -19.86 -15.90 -11.92
CA ASP A 35 -20.99 -16.49 -12.65
C ASP A 35 -20.55 -17.21 -13.94
N GLN A 36 -19.39 -16.83 -14.50
CA GLN A 36 -18.82 -17.39 -15.71
C GLN A 36 -17.65 -18.35 -15.46
N ASN A 37 -17.38 -18.72 -14.20
CA ASN A 37 -16.21 -19.51 -13.80
C ASN A 37 -14.87 -18.88 -14.27
N ILE A 38 -14.79 -17.55 -14.32
CA ILE A 38 -13.56 -16.81 -14.61
C ILE A 38 -12.79 -16.65 -13.31
N SER A 39 -11.54 -17.10 -13.31
CA SER A 39 -10.65 -16.92 -12.15
C SER A 39 -10.19 -15.47 -12.04
N PHE A 40 -9.88 -15.02 -10.83
CA PHE A 40 -9.31 -13.69 -10.62
C PHE A 40 -8.33 -13.68 -9.44
N SER A 41 -7.50 -12.64 -9.39
CA SER A 41 -6.78 -12.24 -8.19
C SER A 41 -7.12 -10.78 -7.87
N LEU A 42 -7.54 -10.52 -6.64
CA LEU A 42 -7.97 -9.20 -6.22
C LEU A 42 -6.76 -8.35 -5.80
N TYR A 43 -6.53 -7.25 -6.53
CA TYR A 43 -5.40 -6.35 -6.32
C TYR A 43 -5.91 -5.01 -5.75
N MET A 44 -5.80 -4.71 -4.47
CA MET A 44 -5.22 -5.49 -3.38
C MET A 44 -6.34 -6.00 -2.47
N THR A 45 -6.29 -7.28 -2.07
CA THR A 45 -7.13 -7.78 -0.97
C THR A 45 -6.75 -7.14 0.37
N HIS A 46 -5.45 -6.96 0.58
CA HIS A 46 -4.80 -6.21 1.65
C HIS A 46 -3.52 -5.61 1.06
N GLY A 47 -3.35 -4.30 1.10
CA GLY A 47 -2.14 -3.66 0.56
C GLY A 47 -1.04 -3.44 1.61
N GLY A 48 -1.39 -2.95 2.80
CA GLY A 48 -0.45 -2.77 3.91
C GLY A 48 0.31 -1.44 3.83
N THR A 49 1.64 -1.49 3.98
CA THR A 49 2.48 -0.29 4.07
C THR A 49 3.78 -0.48 3.28
N SER A 50 4.17 0.53 2.51
CA SER A 50 5.49 0.60 1.87
C SER A 50 6.51 1.16 2.85
N PHE A 51 6.99 0.34 3.79
CA PHE A 51 7.91 0.78 4.85
C PHE A 51 9.25 1.32 4.33
N GLY A 52 9.88 2.23 5.09
CA GLY A 52 11.23 2.71 4.79
C GLY A 52 11.32 3.43 3.44
N HIS A 53 12.27 3.02 2.60
CA HIS A 53 12.52 3.59 1.27
C HIS A 53 11.91 2.76 0.12
N TRP A 54 11.00 1.83 0.41
CA TRP A 54 10.44 0.90 -0.58
C TRP A 54 9.24 1.47 -1.37
N GLY A 55 8.80 2.69 -1.05
CA GLY A 55 7.78 3.39 -1.84
C GLY A 55 8.26 3.70 -3.27
N GLY A 56 7.32 3.71 -4.21
CA GLY A 56 7.60 3.97 -5.62
C GLY A 56 7.31 5.41 -6.05
N ALA A 57 7.39 5.62 -7.36
CA ALA A 57 6.90 6.81 -8.03
C ALA A 57 6.41 6.44 -9.44
N ASN A 58 5.43 7.18 -9.94
CA ASN A 58 4.90 6.97 -11.30
C ASN A 58 5.67 7.81 -12.34
N PHE A 59 5.45 7.46 -13.62
CA PHE A 59 5.93 8.10 -14.85
C PHE A 59 4.72 8.38 -15.76
N PRO A 60 4.70 9.39 -16.67
CA PRO A 60 5.78 10.29 -17.11
C PRO A 60 6.15 11.41 -16.17
N ASN A 61 5.21 11.86 -15.34
CA ASN A 61 5.49 12.88 -14.33
C ASN A 61 5.96 12.19 -13.05
N PHE A 62 6.96 12.75 -12.37
CA PHE A 62 7.41 12.24 -11.08
C PHE A 62 6.34 12.47 -10.01
N SER A 63 5.60 11.41 -9.69
CA SER A 63 4.57 11.41 -8.66
C SER A 63 4.91 10.31 -7.64
N PRO A 64 5.56 10.64 -6.51
CA PRO A 64 5.90 9.65 -5.49
C PRO A 64 4.64 9.14 -4.80
N THR A 65 4.54 7.83 -4.63
CA THR A 65 3.43 7.21 -3.91
C THR A 65 3.55 7.47 -2.42
N THR A 66 2.43 7.53 -1.70
CA THR A 66 2.46 7.65 -0.25
C THR A 66 3.05 6.40 0.41
N THR A 67 3.43 6.51 1.68
CA THR A 67 3.92 5.36 2.47
C THR A 67 2.80 4.35 2.75
N SER A 68 1.59 4.85 2.99
CA SER A 68 0.41 3.98 3.16
C SER A 68 0.14 3.25 1.85
N TYR A 69 -0.04 1.93 1.94
CA TYR A 69 -0.52 1.12 0.84
C TYR A 69 -1.88 0.51 1.20
N ASP A 70 -2.71 1.26 1.93
CA ASP A 70 -4.08 0.87 2.29
C ASP A 70 -4.90 0.44 1.07
N TYR A 71 -4.70 1.17 -0.04
CA TYR A 71 -5.28 0.91 -1.35
C TYR A 71 -6.81 1.07 -1.41
N ASP A 72 -7.48 1.50 -0.33
CA ASP A 72 -8.91 1.29 -0.12
C ASP A 72 -9.28 -0.20 -0.34
N ALA A 73 -8.40 -1.09 0.11
CA ALA A 73 -8.58 -2.53 0.02
C ALA A 73 -9.70 -3.01 0.96
N PRO A 74 -10.28 -4.21 0.71
CA PRO A 74 -11.20 -4.82 1.66
C PRO A 74 -10.60 -4.92 3.07
N ILE A 75 -9.33 -5.26 3.20
CA ILE A 75 -8.60 -5.27 4.48
C ILE A 75 -7.68 -4.06 4.50
N ASN A 76 -7.93 -3.14 5.43
CA ASN A 76 -7.21 -1.87 5.50
C ASN A 76 -5.73 -2.03 5.88
N GLU A 77 -4.96 -0.93 5.87
CA GLU A 77 -3.51 -0.90 6.09
C GLU A 77 -3.06 -1.66 7.35
N TYR A 78 -3.80 -1.59 8.45
CA TYR A 78 -3.47 -2.23 9.72
C TYR A 78 -4.33 -3.48 10.01
N GLY A 79 -4.86 -4.11 8.96
CA GLY A 79 -5.43 -5.46 9.03
C GLY A 79 -6.87 -5.54 9.53
N ARG A 80 -7.58 -4.42 9.65
CA ARG A 80 -9.00 -4.43 10.03
C ARG A 80 -9.91 -4.68 8.83
N VAL A 81 -11.01 -5.38 9.11
CA VAL A 81 -12.12 -5.52 8.18
C VAL A 81 -12.81 -4.18 7.93
N THR A 82 -13.19 -3.93 6.68
CA THR A 82 -13.91 -2.73 6.24
C THR A 82 -15.34 -3.08 5.81
N PRO A 83 -16.21 -2.09 5.56
CA PRO A 83 -17.49 -2.37 4.89
C PRO A 83 -17.32 -3.13 3.57
N LYS A 84 -16.28 -2.80 2.78
CA LYS A 84 -15.94 -3.49 1.52
C LYS A 84 -15.59 -4.97 1.73
N PHE A 85 -14.89 -5.31 2.83
CA PHE A 85 -14.65 -6.70 3.22
C PHE A 85 -15.95 -7.49 3.40
N PHE A 86 -16.92 -6.95 4.13
CA PHE A 86 -18.16 -7.66 4.41
C PHE A 86 -18.97 -7.90 3.14
N GLU A 87 -19.00 -6.93 2.21
CA GLU A 87 -19.68 -7.07 0.92
C GLU A 87 -19.01 -8.14 0.03
N VAL A 88 -17.68 -8.11 -0.10
CA VAL A 88 -16.95 -9.14 -0.85
C VAL A 88 -17.12 -10.52 -0.21
N ARG A 89 -17.02 -10.61 1.12
CA ARG A 89 -17.18 -11.87 1.86
C ARG A 89 -18.57 -12.47 1.64
N ARG A 90 -19.64 -11.65 1.69
CA ARG A 90 -21.02 -12.08 1.44
C ARG A 90 -21.23 -12.59 0.02
N LEU A 91 -20.55 -11.98 -0.96
CA LEU A 91 -20.56 -12.49 -2.34
C LEU A 91 -19.90 -13.88 -2.40
N LEU A 92 -18.68 -14.00 -1.91
CA LEU A 92 -17.90 -15.25 -2.03
C LEU A 92 -18.54 -16.44 -1.32
N GLU A 93 -19.29 -16.20 -0.23
CA GLU A 93 -20.07 -17.24 0.46
C GLU A 93 -21.07 -17.95 -0.47
N GLN A 94 -21.60 -17.26 -1.48
CA GLN A 94 -22.57 -17.81 -2.43
C GLN A 94 -21.96 -18.76 -3.47
N TYR A 95 -20.63 -18.78 -3.61
CA TYR A 95 -19.91 -19.59 -4.59
C TYR A 95 -19.15 -20.76 -3.96
N LEU A 96 -19.40 -21.05 -2.68
CA LEU A 96 -18.84 -22.23 -2.01
C LEU A 96 -19.50 -23.53 -2.51
N PRO A 97 -18.78 -24.66 -2.46
CA PRO A 97 -19.39 -25.97 -2.62
C PRO A 97 -20.52 -26.20 -1.61
N GLN A 98 -21.50 -27.01 -2.01
CA GLN A 98 -22.67 -27.27 -1.17
C GLN A 98 -22.28 -27.85 0.20
N GLY A 99 -22.73 -27.19 1.27
CA GLY A 99 -22.48 -27.61 2.65
C GLY A 99 -21.23 -27.00 3.29
N GLU A 100 -20.42 -26.25 2.53
CA GLU A 100 -19.30 -25.50 3.07
C GLU A 100 -19.71 -24.14 3.64
N GLN A 101 -18.90 -23.61 4.55
CA GLN A 101 -19.08 -22.31 5.18
C GLN A 101 -17.75 -21.57 5.22
N LEU A 102 -17.79 -20.24 5.15
CA LEU A 102 -16.59 -19.44 5.29
C LEU A 102 -16.02 -19.54 6.71
N PRO A 103 -14.68 -19.55 6.88
CA PRO A 103 -14.05 -19.54 8.20
C PRO A 103 -14.40 -18.27 8.98
N PRO A 104 -14.36 -18.29 10.32
CA PRO A 104 -14.61 -17.10 11.13
C PRO A 104 -13.62 -15.98 10.81
N ILE A 105 -14.05 -14.74 11.00
CA ILE A 105 -13.19 -13.56 10.85
C ILE A 105 -12.27 -13.50 12.08
N PRO A 106 -10.94 -13.39 11.92
CA PRO A 106 -10.03 -13.19 13.05
C PRO A 106 -10.30 -11.88 13.79
N ASP A 107 -10.03 -11.87 15.10
CA ASP A 107 -10.09 -10.64 15.90
C ASP A 107 -9.05 -9.62 15.41
N SER A 108 -9.42 -8.35 15.39
CA SER A 108 -8.49 -7.27 15.06
C SER A 108 -7.47 -7.06 16.16
N ILE A 109 -6.23 -6.71 15.79
CA ILE A 109 -5.21 -6.33 16.76
C ILE A 109 -5.62 -5.03 17.48
N PRO A 110 -5.57 -4.97 18.83
CA PRO A 110 -5.90 -3.77 19.59
C PRO A 110 -4.98 -2.60 19.23
N ALA A 111 -5.56 -1.42 19.05
CA ALA A 111 -4.78 -0.18 18.92
C ALA A 111 -4.57 0.43 20.31
N ILE A 112 -3.39 1.01 20.53
CA ILE A 112 -3.08 1.80 21.73
C ILE A 112 -2.95 3.28 21.37
N ALA A 113 -3.23 4.15 22.33
CA ALA A 113 -2.89 5.56 22.25
C ALA A 113 -1.57 5.79 22.99
N VAL A 114 -0.61 6.45 22.33
CA VAL A 114 0.65 6.86 22.95
C VAL A 114 0.47 8.31 23.43
N PRO A 115 0.77 8.64 24.69
CA PRO A 115 0.68 10.01 25.18
C PRO A 115 1.73 10.91 24.51
N GLU A 116 1.52 12.22 24.57
CA GLU A 116 2.49 13.20 24.10
C GLU A 116 3.86 13.01 24.79
N PHE A 117 4.93 13.14 24.01
CA PHE A 117 6.31 13.04 24.49
C PHE A 117 7.18 14.09 23.80
N GLU A 118 8.24 14.52 24.49
CA GLU A 118 9.17 15.52 23.99
C GLU A 118 10.39 14.87 23.31
N LEU A 119 10.84 15.47 22.22
CA LEU A 119 12.12 15.14 21.57
C LEU A 119 13.17 16.15 22.03
N ASN A 120 13.93 15.78 23.07
CA ASN A 120 14.86 16.68 23.75
C ASN A 120 16.30 16.67 23.19
N GLU A 121 16.59 15.82 22.21
CA GLU A 121 17.90 15.67 21.61
C GLU A 121 17.87 16.06 20.13
N THR A 122 18.93 16.72 19.66
CA THR A 122 19.07 17.09 18.25
C THR A 122 20.50 16.87 17.77
N ALA A 123 20.65 16.40 16.54
CA ALA A 123 21.93 16.31 15.85
C ALA A 123 21.78 16.98 14.48
N ARG A 124 22.52 18.06 14.24
CA ARG A 124 22.45 18.80 12.97
C ARG A 124 23.21 18.02 11.91
N LEU A 125 22.56 17.76 10.77
CA LEU A 125 23.13 16.95 9.68
C LEU A 125 24.50 17.45 9.22
N PHE A 126 24.68 18.77 9.06
CA PHE A 126 25.93 19.36 8.56
C PHE A 126 27.09 19.36 9.57
N ASP A 127 26.79 19.17 10.86
CA ASP A 127 27.81 19.01 11.91
C ASP A 127 28.22 17.52 12.05
N ASN A 128 27.53 16.60 11.36
CA ASN A 128 27.70 15.14 11.46
C ASN A 128 27.85 14.50 10.07
N LEU A 129 28.56 15.16 9.15
CA LEU A 129 28.79 14.63 7.80
C LEU A 129 29.82 13.49 7.82
N PRO A 130 29.67 12.49 6.93
CA PRO A 130 30.73 11.51 6.69
C PRO A 130 31.90 12.14 5.93
N ASP A 131 32.96 11.35 5.72
CA ASP A 131 34.08 11.76 4.87
C ASP A 131 33.60 12.09 3.44
N PRO A 132 34.03 13.21 2.84
CA PRO A 132 33.59 13.62 1.52
C PRO A 132 34.28 12.80 0.41
N VAL A 133 33.57 12.63 -0.70
CA VAL A 133 34.13 12.07 -1.95
C VAL A 133 34.27 13.19 -2.98
N ALA A 134 35.49 13.46 -3.45
CA ALA A 134 35.75 14.48 -4.45
C ALA A 134 35.37 14.00 -5.86
N SER A 135 34.66 14.83 -6.61
CA SER A 135 34.31 14.60 -8.02
C SER A 135 34.39 15.92 -8.79
N GLU A 136 35.04 15.91 -9.95
CA GLU A 136 35.12 17.08 -10.85
C GLU A 136 33.76 17.37 -11.50
N ASP A 137 33.08 16.31 -11.95
CA ASP A 137 31.76 16.39 -12.59
C ASP A 137 30.64 16.03 -11.62
N ILE A 138 29.43 16.54 -11.89
CA ILE A 138 28.21 16.06 -11.25
C ILE A 138 27.96 14.61 -11.67
N ARG A 139 27.71 13.74 -10.69
CA ARG A 139 27.38 12.33 -10.88
C ARG A 139 26.15 11.98 -10.04
N PRO A 140 25.28 11.06 -10.49
CA PRO A 140 24.16 10.62 -9.68
C PRO A 140 24.65 9.76 -8.50
N MET A 141 23.80 9.53 -7.50
CA MET A 141 24.20 8.89 -6.24
C MET A 141 24.73 7.46 -6.41
N GLU A 142 24.24 6.72 -7.40
CA GLU A 142 24.65 5.34 -7.69
C GLU A 142 26.10 5.26 -8.16
N PHE A 143 26.64 6.35 -8.73
CA PHE A 143 28.06 6.43 -9.07
C PHE A 143 28.96 6.38 -7.84
N PHE A 144 28.46 6.82 -6.68
CA PHE A 144 29.14 6.81 -5.40
C PHE A 144 28.77 5.60 -4.54
N ASP A 145 28.27 4.51 -5.17
CA ASP A 145 27.83 3.28 -4.50
C ASP A 145 26.71 3.52 -3.45
N GLN A 146 25.90 4.56 -3.65
CA GLN A 146 24.76 4.88 -2.79
C GLN A 146 23.44 4.65 -3.55
N GLY A 147 22.60 3.72 -3.06
CA GLY A 147 21.31 3.38 -3.69
C GLY A 147 20.09 4.13 -3.16
N TRP A 148 20.06 4.51 -1.87
CA TRP A 148 18.92 5.19 -1.23
C TRP A 148 19.36 6.28 -0.26
N GLY A 149 18.42 7.16 0.11
CA GLY A 149 18.62 8.21 1.10
C GLY A 149 18.80 9.59 0.48
N SER A 150 19.76 10.36 1.00
CA SER A 150 20.08 11.71 0.52
C SER A 150 21.56 11.82 0.22
N ILE A 151 21.91 12.68 -0.74
CA ILE A 151 23.29 12.98 -1.12
C ILE A 151 23.50 14.50 -1.09
N LEU A 152 24.61 14.94 -0.48
CA LEU A 152 24.98 16.35 -0.39
C LEU A 152 26.05 16.67 -1.43
N TYR A 153 25.78 17.64 -2.30
CA TYR A 153 26.79 18.24 -3.20
C TYR A 153 27.28 19.56 -2.58
N ARG A 154 28.60 19.70 -2.38
CA ARG A 154 29.27 20.86 -1.78
C ARG A 154 30.57 21.16 -2.49
#